data_AF-A0A2V6FAM7-F1
#
_entry.id   AF-A0A2V6FAM7-F1
#
_cell.length_a   1.000
_cell.length_b   1.000
_cell.length_c   1.000
_cell.angle_alpha   90.00
_cell.angle_beta   90.00
_cell.angle_gamma   90.00
#
_symmetry.space_group_name_H-M   'P 1'
#
loop_
_entity.id
_entity.type
_entity.pdbx_description
1 polymer ?
#
loop_
_entity_poly.entity_id
_entity_poly.type
_entity_poly.pdbx_seq_one_letter_code
_entity_poly.pdbx_strand_id
1 'polypeptide(L)'
;MTAAYFRNSALLILAAAIVASCAPQIAVVSEKPPARFQAISGTDQAIAKAIDRAQGLQRTQPLIALEAYANAARDSLHELERSSTNKEARRCYNFAVGGIFSVVRQAKLDPWTKPVQVGANNKLTLTGKRDLAKPEQNPTLYELVPTDALRYHGAYVKDDVKKDGIGAPLIAVRRLTPEKASELFAPPAIYYGVTGFAEFEGSRCILSIKDPLAAETVTVEGRGYPMAANFTGALAMTLAREKPQKLGLVRLLRPQEYASTFRVARLEPYKPNKSVVLVIHGLMDTPATWVPLINDLRSDKEIRRNYQFWFYSYPSGYPYPYSALILRQELDAIEKKFPLGRKMMLVGHSMGGCISRTLITDTGNKLWIEAFGKPPEETEMPAESKHLLEQAIILKHRPEIGRVIFMSTPHRGSDLASNWIGRIGSMLVKTPSKLITIGQTIREAATPDPAALQLKRFPNSVDTLAPNNRFVVAINKVPIAPGIPYYTILGDRGRGDTPNSSDGVVPYWSSHLDAARSEFIAPCNHSSPLNPQAIAEVHRILKLNAQSR
;
A
#
# COMPACT_ATOMS: atom_id res chain seq x y z
N MET A 1 -11.39 7.02 -50.58
CA MET A 1 -11.63 7.50 -49.20
C MET A 1 -10.74 6.76 -48.18
N THR A 2 -9.45 6.52 -48.50
CA THR A 2 -8.66 5.45 -47.84
C THR A 2 -7.24 5.84 -47.39
N ALA A 3 -6.81 7.09 -47.59
CA ALA A 3 -5.48 7.55 -47.11
C ALA A 3 -5.54 8.42 -45.84
N ALA A 4 -6.67 9.10 -45.57
CA ALA A 4 -6.82 9.99 -44.42
C ALA A 4 -7.03 9.24 -43.08
N TYR A 5 -7.65 8.06 -43.10
CA TYR A 5 -7.91 7.26 -41.89
C TYR A 5 -6.64 6.57 -41.33
N PHE A 6 -5.66 6.24 -42.19
CA PHE A 6 -4.41 5.64 -41.75
C PHE A 6 -3.43 6.65 -41.16
N ARG A 7 -3.42 7.89 -41.65
CA ARG A 7 -2.59 8.97 -41.07
C ARG A 7 -3.03 9.36 -39.66
N ASN A 8 -4.34 9.42 -39.39
CA ASN A 8 -4.84 9.76 -38.05
C ASN A 8 -4.60 8.65 -37.02
N SER A 9 -4.67 7.38 -37.43
CA SER A 9 -4.38 6.23 -36.56
C SER A 9 -2.89 6.14 -36.19
N ALA A 10 -2.00 6.42 -37.15
CA ALA A 10 -0.55 6.45 -36.91
C ALA A 10 -0.12 7.61 -36.01
N LEU A 11 -0.72 8.80 -36.18
CA LEU A 11 -0.48 9.97 -35.32
C LEU A 11 -0.99 9.77 -33.88
N LEU A 12 -2.08 9.03 -33.67
CA LEU A 12 -2.60 8.67 -32.34
C LEU A 12 -1.78 7.60 -31.62
N ILE A 13 -1.24 6.61 -32.36
CA ILE A 13 -0.29 5.63 -31.80
C ILE A 13 1.03 6.32 -31.44
N LEU A 14 1.49 7.27 -32.26
CA LEU A 14 2.66 8.09 -31.94
C LEU A 14 2.40 9.01 -30.74
N ALA A 15 1.21 9.62 -30.61
CA ALA A 15 0.85 10.44 -29.45
C ALA A 15 0.72 9.60 -28.15
N ALA A 16 0.16 8.40 -28.21
CA ALA A 16 0.11 7.48 -27.07
C ALA A 16 1.51 6.95 -26.68
N ALA A 17 2.39 6.74 -27.66
CA ALA A 17 3.79 6.36 -27.42
C ALA A 17 4.64 7.53 -26.88
N ILE A 18 4.37 8.76 -27.30
CA ILE A 18 5.07 9.97 -26.83
C ILE A 18 4.61 10.35 -25.41
N VAL A 19 3.32 10.17 -25.06
CA VAL A 19 2.85 10.38 -23.67
C VAL A 19 3.36 9.29 -22.72
N ALA A 20 3.59 8.06 -23.21
CA ALA A 20 4.19 6.99 -22.42
C ALA A 20 5.69 7.20 -22.13
N SER A 21 6.43 7.98 -22.94
CA SER A 21 7.87 8.22 -22.74
C SER A 21 8.18 9.40 -21.80
N CYS A 22 7.18 10.24 -21.48
CA CYS A 22 7.32 11.38 -20.56
C CYS A 22 6.57 11.20 -19.22
N ALA A 23 5.99 10.02 -18.94
CA ALA A 23 5.40 9.77 -17.63
C ALA A 23 6.53 9.78 -16.57
N PRO A 24 6.50 10.68 -15.57
CA PRO A 24 7.55 10.75 -14.58
C PRO A 24 7.64 9.41 -13.84
N GLN A 25 8.86 8.89 -13.71
CA GLN A 25 9.09 7.66 -12.96
C GLN A 25 8.55 7.83 -11.53
N ILE A 26 7.65 6.95 -11.12
CA ILE A 26 7.00 7.06 -9.80
C ILE A 26 7.99 6.86 -8.65
N ALA A 27 9.02 6.04 -8.87
CA ALA A 27 10.19 5.90 -8.01
C ALA A 27 11.37 5.33 -8.80
N VAL A 28 12.56 5.82 -8.49
CA VAL A 28 13.86 5.29 -8.90
C VAL A 28 14.65 5.04 -7.64
N VAL A 29 15.36 3.92 -7.59
CA VAL A 29 16.27 3.60 -6.48
C VAL A 29 17.59 3.16 -7.09
N SER A 30 18.67 3.74 -6.59
CA SER A 30 20.03 3.30 -6.85
C SER A 30 20.73 3.03 -5.53
N GLU A 31 21.53 1.97 -5.50
CA GLU A 31 22.41 1.70 -4.38
C GLU A 31 23.76 2.38 -4.66
N LYS A 32 24.20 3.23 -3.75
CA LYS A 32 25.50 3.90 -3.79
C LYS A 32 26.20 3.66 -2.45
N PRO A 33 27.53 3.55 -2.41
CA PRO A 33 28.25 3.56 -1.15
C PRO A 33 27.81 4.76 -0.31
N PRO A 34 27.63 4.60 1.02
CA PRO A 34 27.37 5.73 1.90
C PRO A 34 28.42 6.82 1.67
N ALA A 35 28.01 8.08 1.79
CA ALA A 35 28.96 9.19 1.71
C ALA A 35 30.07 9.03 2.74
N ARG A 36 31.27 9.54 2.46
CA ARG A 36 32.35 9.59 3.45
C ARG A 36 31.84 10.34 4.67
N PHE A 37 32.07 9.80 5.86
CA PHE A 37 31.68 10.47 7.09
C PHE A 37 32.44 11.79 7.21
N GLN A 38 31.72 12.88 7.45
CA GLN A 38 32.30 14.21 7.61
C GLN A 38 32.23 14.60 9.09
N ALA A 39 33.36 14.54 9.78
CA ALA A 39 33.47 15.08 11.14
C ALA A 39 33.24 16.59 11.13
N ILE A 40 32.51 17.10 12.11
CA ILE A 40 32.26 18.54 12.30
C ILE A 40 32.75 18.98 13.68
N SER A 41 32.58 20.26 14.02
CA SER A 41 32.85 20.77 15.36
C SER A 41 32.06 19.97 16.41
N GLY A 42 32.76 19.44 17.42
CA GLY A 42 32.17 18.60 18.46
C GLY A 42 32.17 17.09 18.16
N THR A 43 32.60 16.64 16.97
CA THR A 43 32.81 15.22 16.71
C THR A 43 34.10 14.74 17.39
N ASP A 44 34.03 13.64 18.14
CA ASP A 44 35.20 12.98 18.70
C ASP A 44 36.13 12.47 17.57
N GLN A 45 37.40 12.85 17.63
CA GLN A 45 38.37 12.57 16.58
C GLN A 45 38.79 11.10 16.52
N ALA A 46 38.80 10.38 17.63
CA ALA A 46 39.10 8.96 17.65
C ALA A 46 37.98 8.16 16.99
N ILE A 47 36.72 8.48 17.33
CA ILE A 47 35.54 7.87 16.71
C ILE A 47 35.51 8.15 15.20
N ALA A 48 35.75 9.40 14.79
CA ALA A 48 35.80 9.77 13.37
C ALA A 48 36.89 9.00 12.60
N LYS A 49 38.09 8.86 13.16
CA LYS A 49 39.18 8.07 12.56
C LYS A 49 38.83 6.58 12.45
N ALA A 50 38.16 6.01 13.44
CA ALA A 50 37.70 4.63 13.39
C ALA A 50 36.67 4.41 12.28
N ILE A 51 35.71 5.33 12.12
CA ILE A 51 34.74 5.31 11.02
C ILE A 51 35.45 5.43 9.66
N ASP A 52 36.38 6.37 9.50
CA ASP A 52 37.10 6.57 8.24
C ASP A 52 37.91 5.33 7.84
N ARG A 53 38.63 4.73 8.81
CA ARG A 53 39.34 3.46 8.62
C ARG A 53 38.38 2.35 8.19
N ALA A 54 37.23 2.22 8.84
CA ALA A 54 36.25 1.21 8.51
C ALA A 54 35.70 1.39 7.07
N GLN A 55 35.38 2.61 6.67
CA GLN A 55 34.92 2.92 5.31
C GLN A 55 35.97 2.57 4.25
N GLY A 56 37.25 2.85 4.51
CA GLY A 56 38.36 2.53 3.59
C GLY A 56 38.60 1.03 3.42
N LEU A 57 38.29 0.24 4.46
CA LEU A 57 38.59 -1.21 4.51
C LEU A 57 37.40 -2.12 4.21
N GLN A 58 36.16 -1.61 4.24
CA GLN A 58 34.95 -2.46 4.19
C GLN A 58 34.86 -3.40 2.98
N ARG A 59 35.49 -3.05 1.85
CA ARG A 59 35.50 -3.87 0.63
C ARG A 59 36.65 -4.89 0.59
N THR A 60 37.82 -4.51 1.07
CA THR A 60 39.06 -5.30 0.93
C THR A 60 39.35 -6.14 2.17
N GLN A 61 39.01 -5.64 3.35
CA GLN A 61 39.28 -6.25 4.65
C GLN A 61 38.02 -6.15 5.54
N PRO A 62 36.93 -6.85 5.20
CA PRO A 62 35.62 -6.68 5.84
C PRO A 62 35.64 -6.95 7.35
N LEU A 63 36.40 -7.94 7.83
CA LEU A 63 36.47 -8.23 9.27
C LEU A 63 37.16 -7.10 10.07
N ILE A 64 38.16 -6.44 9.49
CA ILE A 64 38.83 -5.29 10.12
C ILE A 64 37.94 -4.06 10.08
N ALA A 65 37.19 -3.86 8.99
CA ALA A 65 36.18 -2.80 8.94
C ALA A 65 35.05 -3.03 9.95
N LEU A 66 34.64 -4.28 10.14
CA LEU A 66 33.60 -4.66 11.11
C LEU A 66 34.04 -4.37 12.55
N GLU A 67 35.28 -4.71 12.90
CA GLU A 67 35.90 -4.33 14.19
C GLU A 67 35.92 -2.81 14.36
N ALA A 68 36.40 -2.07 13.36
CA ALA A 68 36.52 -0.62 13.43
C ALA A 68 35.15 0.08 13.59
N TYR A 69 34.13 -0.35 12.84
CA TYR A 69 32.76 0.16 13.04
C TYR A 69 32.20 -0.22 14.41
N ALA A 70 32.42 -1.45 14.89
CA ALA A 70 31.92 -1.86 16.20
C ALA A 70 32.58 -1.08 17.35
N ASN A 71 33.88 -0.83 17.27
CA ASN A 71 34.57 0.05 18.22
C ASN A 71 34.02 1.48 18.17
N ALA A 72 33.84 2.05 16.97
CA ALA A 72 33.25 3.38 16.83
C ALA A 72 31.83 3.47 17.40
N ALA A 73 31.00 2.44 17.22
CA ALA A 73 29.66 2.37 17.81
C ALA A 73 29.72 2.30 19.35
N ARG A 74 30.59 1.46 19.92
CA ARG A 74 30.78 1.36 21.38
C ARG A 74 31.24 2.69 21.97
N ASP A 75 32.26 3.30 21.39
CA ASP A 75 32.83 4.54 21.91
C ASP A 75 31.81 5.70 21.78
N SER A 76 30.98 5.68 20.74
CA SER A 76 29.85 6.61 20.61
C SER A 76 28.78 6.42 21.70
N LEU A 77 28.52 5.18 22.11
CA LEU A 77 27.61 4.90 23.23
C LEU A 77 28.17 5.41 24.55
N HIS A 78 29.48 5.25 24.81
CA HIS A 78 30.12 5.83 26.00
C HIS A 78 29.99 7.37 26.04
N GLU A 79 30.12 8.06 24.90
CA GLU A 79 29.86 9.49 24.82
C GLU A 79 28.39 9.85 25.11
N LEU A 80 27.45 9.00 24.68
CA LEU A 80 26.02 9.16 24.98
C LEU A 80 25.65 8.84 26.44
N GLU A 81 26.41 7.98 27.11
CA GLU A 81 26.26 7.74 28.55
C GLU A 81 26.65 8.97 29.37
N ARG A 82 27.72 9.66 28.95
CA ARG A 82 28.15 10.95 29.52
C ARG A 82 27.15 12.06 29.21
N SER A 83 26.61 12.09 27.99
CA SER A 83 25.64 13.08 27.55
C SER A 83 24.64 12.51 26.53
N SER A 84 23.47 12.10 27.03
CA SER A 84 22.41 11.49 26.19
C SER A 84 21.86 12.42 25.09
N THR A 85 22.13 13.72 25.20
CA THR A 85 21.74 14.74 24.22
C THR A 85 22.83 15.03 23.18
N ASN A 86 24.00 14.37 23.26
CA ASN A 86 25.10 14.56 22.31
C ASN A 86 24.70 14.08 20.91
N LYS A 87 24.35 15.04 20.04
CA LYS A 87 23.88 14.77 18.68
C LYS A 87 24.98 14.16 17.80
N GLU A 88 26.24 14.57 17.99
CA GLU A 88 27.36 14.05 17.20
C GLU A 88 27.72 12.62 17.60
N ALA A 89 27.74 12.30 18.89
CA ALA A 89 27.90 10.91 19.33
C ALA A 89 26.80 10.01 18.76
N ARG A 90 25.54 10.47 18.77
CA ARG A 90 24.42 9.74 18.14
C ARG A 90 24.59 9.58 16.63
N ARG A 91 25.08 10.61 15.94
CA ARG A 91 25.36 10.57 14.49
C ARG A 91 26.47 9.56 14.18
N CYS A 92 27.56 9.56 14.95
CA CYS A 92 28.64 8.58 14.85
C CYS A 92 28.14 7.15 15.10
N TYR A 93 27.34 6.95 16.15
CA TYR A 93 26.72 5.65 16.45
C TYR A 93 25.89 5.15 15.29
N ASN A 94 24.94 5.95 14.79
CA ASN A 94 24.05 5.57 13.69
C ASN A 94 24.86 5.23 12.43
N PHE A 95 25.89 6.02 12.11
CA PHE A 95 26.75 5.78 10.97
C PHE A 95 27.53 4.46 11.09
N ALA A 96 28.13 4.23 12.26
CA ALA A 96 28.90 3.03 12.54
C ALA A 96 28.02 1.77 12.49
N VAL A 97 26.82 1.82 13.08
CA VAL A 97 25.85 0.71 12.99
C VAL A 97 25.43 0.46 11.55
N GLY A 98 25.15 1.49 10.76
CA GLY A 98 24.88 1.35 9.32
C GLY A 98 26.04 0.68 8.56
N GLY A 99 27.28 1.01 8.93
CA GLY A 99 28.49 0.35 8.46
C GLY A 99 28.57 -1.13 8.81
N ILE A 100 28.27 -1.50 10.07
CA ILE A 100 28.22 -2.90 10.52
C ILE A 100 27.25 -3.71 9.65
N PHE A 101 26.00 -3.23 9.50
CA PHE A 101 25.01 -3.93 8.68
C PHE A 101 25.40 -3.98 7.19
N SER A 102 26.07 -2.94 6.66
CA SER A 102 26.61 -2.96 5.30
C SER A 102 27.65 -4.07 5.13
N VAL A 103 28.61 -4.17 6.04
CA VAL A 103 29.68 -5.17 5.98
C VAL A 103 29.12 -6.58 6.15
N VAL A 104 28.23 -6.80 7.14
CA VAL A 104 27.57 -8.10 7.36
C VAL A 104 26.87 -8.57 6.08
N ARG A 105 26.11 -7.68 5.42
CA ARG A 105 25.42 -7.98 4.16
C ARG A 105 26.41 -8.26 3.01
N GLN A 106 27.36 -7.35 2.76
CA GLN A 106 28.25 -7.43 1.59
C GLN A 106 29.22 -8.61 1.68
N ALA A 107 29.73 -8.91 2.87
CA ALA A 107 30.60 -10.05 3.13
C ALA A 107 29.85 -11.36 3.41
N LYS A 108 28.51 -11.36 3.32
CA LYS A 108 27.63 -12.53 3.56
C LYS A 108 27.90 -13.21 4.91
N LEU A 109 28.13 -12.40 5.95
CA LEU A 109 28.32 -12.89 7.31
C LEU A 109 26.95 -13.22 7.93
N ASP A 110 26.93 -14.17 8.86
CA ASP A 110 25.70 -14.61 9.53
C ASP A 110 25.85 -14.60 11.06
N PRO A 111 25.91 -13.39 11.67
CA PRO A 111 25.96 -13.26 13.12
C PRO A 111 24.68 -13.75 13.82
N TRP A 112 23.60 -13.98 13.08
CA TRP A 112 22.28 -14.34 13.60
C TRP A 112 22.19 -15.82 13.99
N THR A 113 22.95 -16.68 13.30
CA THR A 113 22.98 -18.12 13.57
C THR A 113 24.27 -18.55 14.28
N LYS A 114 25.40 -17.89 13.99
CA LYS A 114 26.71 -18.22 14.56
C LYS A 114 27.48 -16.95 14.95
N PRO A 115 28.21 -16.95 16.08
CA PRO A 115 29.06 -15.83 16.43
C PRO A 115 30.11 -15.54 15.37
N VAL A 116 30.36 -14.26 15.09
CA VAL A 116 31.41 -13.79 14.18
C VAL A 116 32.50 -13.12 15.00
N GLN A 117 33.69 -13.72 15.04
CA GLN A 117 34.84 -13.15 15.75
C GLN A 117 35.57 -12.16 14.84
N VAL A 118 35.93 -11.00 15.39
CA VAL A 118 36.69 -9.95 14.71
C VAL A 118 37.77 -9.36 15.61
N GLY A 119 38.77 -8.75 14.97
CA GLY A 119 39.90 -8.09 15.62
C GLY A 119 41.12 -8.96 15.90
N ALA A 120 42.23 -8.31 16.24
CA ALA A 120 43.47 -9.01 16.59
C ALA A 120 43.24 -9.90 17.82
N ASN A 121 43.54 -11.20 17.69
CA ASN A 121 43.29 -12.25 18.68
C ASN A 121 41.81 -12.53 19.01
N ASN A 122 40.87 -12.29 18.08
CA ASN A 122 39.44 -12.62 18.24
C ASN A 122 38.77 -11.98 19.47
N LYS A 123 39.25 -10.81 19.90
CA LYS A 123 38.76 -10.18 21.14
C LYS A 123 37.31 -9.74 21.05
N LEU A 124 36.81 -9.34 19.88
CA LEU A 124 35.42 -8.88 19.71
C LEU A 124 34.55 -9.96 19.04
N THR A 125 33.40 -10.28 19.63
CA THR A 125 32.46 -11.27 19.08
C THR A 125 31.13 -10.62 18.74
N LEU A 126 30.71 -10.68 17.47
CA LEU A 126 29.40 -10.22 17.01
C LEU A 126 28.39 -11.36 17.09
N THR A 127 27.23 -11.07 17.67
CA THR A 127 26.08 -11.99 17.76
C THR A 127 24.80 -11.25 17.45
N GLY A 128 23.86 -11.91 16.79
CA GLY A 128 22.55 -11.36 16.46
C GLY A 128 21.45 -11.84 17.40
N LYS A 129 20.63 -10.93 17.91
CA LYS A 129 19.44 -11.25 18.71
C LYS A 129 18.31 -11.73 17.81
N ARG A 130 17.69 -12.84 18.21
CA ARG A 130 16.46 -13.38 17.59
C ARG A 130 15.33 -13.33 18.61
N ASP A 131 14.17 -12.88 18.18
CA ASP A 131 12.94 -12.93 18.98
C ASP A 131 12.14 -14.17 18.57
N LEU A 132 12.26 -15.25 19.35
CA LEU A 132 11.60 -16.53 19.06
C LEU A 132 10.07 -16.42 19.14
N ALA A 133 9.55 -15.42 19.85
CA ALA A 133 8.11 -15.15 19.89
C ALA A 133 7.59 -14.46 18.62
N LYS A 134 8.50 -13.98 17.74
CA LYS A 134 8.16 -13.32 16.47
C LYS A 134 8.91 -13.97 15.31
N PRO A 135 8.58 -15.22 14.93
CA PRO A 135 9.30 -15.96 13.89
C PRO A 135 9.26 -15.26 12.51
N GLU A 136 8.18 -14.52 12.20
CA GLU A 136 8.10 -13.70 10.98
C GLU A 136 9.16 -12.59 10.94
N GLN A 137 9.64 -12.12 12.10
CA GLN A 137 10.62 -11.03 12.22
C GLN A 137 12.05 -11.55 12.37
N ASN A 138 12.29 -12.84 12.19
CA ASN A 138 13.61 -13.42 12.29
C ASN A 138 14.57 -12.79 11.25
N PRO A 139 15.66 -12.12 11.69
CA PRO A 139 16.60 -11.45 10.77
C PRO A 139 17.22 -12.36 9.71
N THR A 140 17.33 -13.67 9.97
CA THR A 140 17.88 -14.63 8.99
C THR A 140 17.04 -14.77 7.72
N LEU A 141 15.79 -14.29 7.75
CA LEU A 141 14.87 -14.35 6.61
C LEU A 141 15.02 -13.16 5.66
N TYR A 142 15.86 -12.18 6.01
CA TYR A 142 15.91 -10.89 5.34
C TYR A 142 17.34 -10.50 4.94
N GLU A 143 17.47 -9.96 3.74
CA GLU A 143 18.61 -9.10 3.41
C GLU A 143 18.36 -7.72 4.05
N LEU A 144 19.32 -7.22 4.82
CA LEU A 144 19.20 -5.94 5.54
C LEU A 144 20.01 -4.85 4.85
N VAL A 145 19.33 -3.89 4.23
CA VAL A 145 19.94 -2.84 3.40
C VAL A 145 19.90 -1.50 4.13
N PRO A 146 21.05 -0.92 4.53
CA PRO A 146 21.07 0.41 5.15
C PRO A 146 20.51 1.49 4.22
N THR A 147 19.63 2.36 4.72
CA THR A 147 18.99 3.37 3.86
C THR A 147 19.95 4.44 3.37
N ASP A 148 21.05 4.68 4.09
CA ASP A 148 22.07 5.66 3.69
C ASP A 148 22.89 5.20 2.48
N ALA A 149 22.83 3.90 2.15
CA ALA A 149 23.35 3.35 0.90
C ALA A 149 22.36 3.51 -0.27
N LEU A 150 21.17 4.09 -0.04
CA LEU A 150 20.16 4.26 -1.07
C LEU A 150 20.06 5.73 -1.49
N ARG A 151 19.89 5.94 -2.79
CA ARG A 151 19.44 7.21 -3.35
C ARG A 151 18.18 6.95 -4.13
N TYR A 152 17.13 7.69 -3.80
CA TYR A 152 15.84 7.56 -4.46
C TYR A 152 15.20 8.90 -4.70
N HIS A 153 14.42 8.94 -5.76
CA HIS A 153 13.59 10.07 -6.18
C HIS A 153 12.43 9.55 -7.01
N GLY A 154 11.42 10.37 -7.23
CA GLY A 154 10.29 10.02 -8.10
C GLY A 154 9.01 10.71 -7.66
N ALA A 155 8.01 10.66 -8.53
CA ALA A 155 6.77 11.40 -8.30
C ALA A 155 6.02 10.97 -7.03
N TYR A 156 6.17 9.71 -6.58
CA TYR A 156 5.44 9.17 -5.43
C TYR A 156 6.24 9.14 -4.12
N VAL A 157 7.52 9.51 -4.19
CA VAL A 157 8.46 9.49 -3.04
C VAL A 157 9.24 10.79 -3.00
N LYS A 158 8.55 11.92 -3.26
CA LYS A 158 9.14 13.26 -3.23
C LYS A 158 9.64 13.63 -1.84
N ASP A 159 8.81 13.34 -0.84
CA ASP A 159 9.13 13.60 0.56
C ASP A 159 9.85 12.41 1.18
N ASP A 160 11.07 12.65 1.63
CA ASP A 160 11.89 11.68 2.35
C ASP A 160 11.55 11.72 3.85
N VAL A 161 10.51 10.99 4.23
CA VAL A 161 9.94 10.96 5.58
C VAL A 161 10.85 10.15 6.49
N LYS A 162 11.60 10.87 7.32
CA LYS A 162 12.55 10.34 8.29
C LYS A 162 12.20 10.79 9.70
N LYS A 163 12.75 10.06 10.67
CA LYS A 163 12.71 10.43 12.07
C LYS A 163 14.10 10.34 12.65
N ASP A 164 14.52 11.43 13.28
CA ASP A 164 15.75 11.48 14.04
C ASP A 164 15.66 10.62 15.31
N GLY A 165 16.75 9.94 15.62
CA GLY A 165 16.83 9.07 16.79
C GLY A 165 18.12 8.26 16.80
N ILE A 166 18.19 7.30 17.70
CA ILE A 166 19.30 6.34 17.78
C ILE A 166 19.01 5.09 16.94
N GLY A 167 20.05 4.51 16.35
CA GLY A 167 20.01 3.33 15.48
C GLY A 167 20.16 3.67 13.99
N ALA A 168 20.53 2.67 13.19
CA ALA A 168 20.66 2.82 11.75
C ALA A 168 19.37 2.37 11.04
N PRO A 169 18.67 3.24 10.29
CA PRO A 169 17.53 2.80 9.49
C PRO A 169 17.97 1.85 8.35
N LEU A 170 17.25 0.74 8.22
CA LEU A 170 17.50 -0.34 7.26
C LEU A 170 16.19 -0.68 6.52
N ILE A 171 16.31 -1.36 5.38
CA ILE A 171 15.22 -2.04 4.70
C ILE A 171 15.46 -3.54 4.80
N ALA A 172 14.52 -4.25 5.41
CA ALA A 172 14.44 -5.70 5.37
C ALA A 172 13.79 -6.15 4.07
N VAL A 173 14.54 -6.91 3.27
CA VAL A 173 14.15 -7.38 1.93
C VAL A 173 14.00 -8.90 1.94
N ARG A 174 12.84 -9.39 1.48
CA ARG A 174 12.56 -10.83 1.36
C ARG A 174 11.62 -11.13 0.20
N ARG A 175 11.85 -12.25 -0.49
CA ARG A 175 10.91 -12.84 -1.46
C ARG A 175 10.20 -14.02 -0.81
N LEU A 176 8.89 -14.11 -1.01
CA LEU A 176 8.04 -15.22 -0.56
C LEU A 176 7.60 -16.06 -1.75
N THR A 177 7.39 -17.36 -1.53
CA THR A 177 6.62 -18.17 -2.46
C THR A 177 5.14 -17.72 -2.45
N PRO A 178 4.36 -17.99 -3.51
CA PRO A 178 2.94 -17.64 -3.55
C PRO A 178 2.16 -18.17 -2.35
N GLU A 179 2.44 -19.41 -1.93
CA GLU A 179 1.79 -20.08 -0.80
C GLU A 179 2.09 -19.33 0.49
N LYS A 180 3.37 -19.01 0.74
CA LYS A 180 3.76 -18.28 1.94
C LYS A 180 3.24 -16.86 1.95
N ALA A 181 3.19 -16.20 0.78
CA ALA A 181 2.61 -14.87 0.65
C ALA A 181 1.10 -14.88 0.98
N SER A 182 0.36 -15.89 0.53
CA SER A 182 -1.05 -16.08 0.87
C SER A 182 -1.22 -16.38 2.36
N GLU A 183 -0.44 -17.31 2.90
CA GLU A 183 -0.50 -17.70 4.31
C GLU A 183 -0.25 -16.50 5.24
N LEU A 184 0.69 -15.63 4.90
CA LEU A 184 1.05 -14.47 5.71
C LEU A 184 0.19 -13.22 5.43
N PHE A 185 -0.68 -13.26 4.42
CA PHE A 185 -1.37 -12.08 3.88
C PHE A 185 -0.39 -10.95 3.59
N ALA A 186 0.66 -11.27 2.83
CA ALA A 186 1.76 -10.39 2.51
C ALA A 186 1.93 -10.27 0.98
N PRO A 187 2.54 -9.18 0.47
CA PRO A 187 3.01 -9.16 -0.91
C PRO A 187 4.09 -10.24 -1.14
N PRO A 188 4.23 -10.79 -2.37
CA PRO A 188 5.30 -11.75 -2.68
C PRO A 188 6.72 -11.19 -2.49
N ALA A 189 6.86 -9.86 -2.56
CA ALA A 189 8.08 -9.14 -2.26
C ALA A 189 7.86 -8.26 -1.02
N ILE A 190 8.62 -8.51 0.02
CA ILE A 190 8.62 -7.69 1.23
C ILE A 190 9.79 -6.72 1.15
N TYR A 191 9.47 -5.44 1.28
CA TYR A 191 10.42 -4.37 1.60
C TYR A 191 9.84 -3.66 2.82
N TYR A 192 10.54 -3.74 3.95
CA TYR A 192 10.02 -3.21 5.21
C TYR A 192 11.08 -2.41 5.95
N GLY A 193 10.72 -1.21 6.41
CA GLY A 193 11.62 -0.35 7.17
C GLY A 193 11.81 -0.88 8.60
N VAL A 194 13.06 -1.08 9.00
CA VAL A 194 13.45 -1.46 10.37
C VAL A 194 14.62 -0.59 10.82
N THR A 195 14.94 -0.63 12.11
CA THR A 195 16.09 0.10 12.66
C THR A 195 17.04 -0.91 13.31
N GLY A 196 18.29 -0.90 12.86
CA GLY A 196 19.37 -1.73 13.39
C GLY A 196 20.06 -1.08 14.59
N PHE A 197 20.50 -1.90 15.53
CA PHE A 197 21.23 -1.51 16.74
C PHE A 197 22.43 -2.41 16.96
N ALA A 198 23.44 -1.87 17.64
CA ALA A 198 24.55 -2.59 18.24
C ALA A 198 24.65 -2.18 19.72
N GLU A 199 24.58 -3.15 20.63
CA GLU A 199 24.74 -3.00 22.09
C GLU A 199 25.94 -3.85 22.55
N PHE A 200 26.56 -3.54 23.69
CA PHE A 200 27.84 -4.12 24.08
C PHE A 200 27.83 -4.73 25.49
N GLU A 201 28.17 -6.01 25.57
CA GLU A 201 28.43 -6.72 26.82
C GLU A 201 29.92 -7.09 26.87
N GLY A 202 30.73 -6.20 27.46
CA GLY A 202 32.20 -6.34 27.45
C GLY A 202 32.74 -6.38 26.02
N SER A 203 33.23 -7.55 25.58
CA SER A 203 33.77 -7.74 24.22
C SER A 203 32.76 -8.37 23.23
N ARG A 204 31.50 -8.48 23.63
CA ARG A 204 30.42 -8.98 22.77
C ARG A 204 29.61 -7.82 22.21
N CYS A 205 29.52 -7.73 20.89
CA CYS A 205 28.64 -6.81 20.16
C CYS A 205 27.36 -7.55 19.78
N ILE A 206 26.22 -7.06 20.26
CA ILE A 206 24.90 -7.67 20.10
C ILE A 206 24.11 -6.85 19.10
N LEU A 207 23.87 -7.43 17.92
CA LEU A 207 23.06 -6.82 16.87
C LEU A 207 21.59 -7.12 17.09
N SER A 208 20.74 -6.13 16.88
CA SER A 208 19.28 -6.33 16.84
C SER A 208 18.63 -5.44 15.79
N ILE A 209 17.43 -5.82 15.38
CA ILE A 209 16.55 -4.99 14.56
C ILE A 209 15.26 -4.74 15.33
N LYS A 210 14.72 -3.52 15.25
CA LYS A 210 13.44 -3.14 15.83
C LYS A 210 12.57 -2.44 14.80
N ASP A 211 11.26 -2.54 14.98
CA ASP A 211 10.25 -1.98 14.10
C ASP A 211 9.87 -0.55 14.56
N PRO A 212 10.19 0.50 13.79
CA PRO A 212 9.89 1.89 14.14
C PRO A 212 8.41 2.27 13.97
N LEU A 213 7.60 1.43 13.30
CA LEU A 213 6.14 1.59 13.28
C LEU A 213 5.50 0.96 14.54
N ALA A 214 6.15 -0.01 15.18
CA ALA A 214 5.66 -0.61 16.41
C ALA A 214 5.98 0.22 17.68
N ALA A 215 7.09 0.95 17.70
CA ALA A 215 7.51 1.74 18.85
C ALA A 215 8.19 3.06 18.44
N GLU A 216 7.85 4.14 19.14
CA GLU A 216 8.44 5.46 18.91
C GLU A 216 9.79 5.63 19.61
N THR A 217 10.06 4.85 20.65
CA THR A 217 11.27 4.96 21.46
C THR A 217 11.91 3.58 21.63
N VAL A 218 13.18 3.60 22.00
CA VAL A 218 13.98 2.40 22.22
C VAL A 218 14.88 2.61 23.43
N THR A 219 15.06 1.56 24.22
CA THR A 219 16.11 1.51 25.24
C THR A 219 17.38 0.94 24.63
N VAL A 220 18.49 1.63 24.81
CA VAL A 220 19.86 1.26 24.39
C VAL A 220 20.78 1.54 25.58
N GLU A 221 21.55 0.54 26.02
CA GLU A 221 22.42 0.63 27.22
C GLU A 221 21.68 1.22 28.45
N GLY A 222 20.46 0.73 28.71
CA GLY A 222 19.65 1.15 29.84
C GLY A 222 19.00 2.54 29.73
N ARG A 223 19.25 3.31 28.66
CA ARG A 223 18.69 4.66 28.46
C ARG A 223 17.68 4.72 27.32
N GLY A 224 16.64 5.53 27.49
CA GLY A 224 15.58 5.71 26.49
C GLY A 224 15.91 6.78 25.46
N TYR A 225 15.70 6.48 24.18
CA TYR A 225 15.92 7.39 23.05
C TYR A 225 14.74 7.34 22.06
N PRO A 226 14.47 8.43 21.32
CA PRO A 226 13.72 8.33 20.06
C PRO A 226 14.39 7.31 19.14
N MET A 227 13.60 6.44 18.53
CA MET A 227 14.11 5.49 17.54
C MET A 227 14.29 6.19 16.18
N ALA A 228 15.47 6.06 15.57
CA ALA A 228 15.69 6.54 14.22
C ALA A 228 14.80 5.74 13.26
N ALA A 229 14.31 6.37 12.18
CA ALA A 229 13.53 5.67 11.17
C ALA A 229 13.62 6.35 9.80
N ASN A 230 13.39 5.55 8.76
CA ASN A 230 13.14 6.02 7.41
C ASN A 230 11.89 5.31 6.89
N PHE A 231 10.80 6.05 6.74
CA PHE A 231 9.49 5.51 6.36
C PHE A 231 9.28 5.47 4.84
N THR A 232 10.10 6.20 4.08
CA THR A 232 10.00 6.31 2.61
C THR A 232 10.81 5.26 1.87
N GLY A 233 12.01 4.91 2.33
CA GLY A 233 12.96 4.08 1.60
C GLY A 233 12.39 2.72 1.18
N ALA A 234 11.65 2.04 2.06
CA ALA A 234 11.00 0.77 1.76
C ALA A 234 9.89 0.89 0.69
N LEU A 235 9.13 1.99 0.71
CA LEU A 235 8.11 2.28 -0.30
C LEU A 235 8.77 2.56 -1.66
N ALA A 236 9.84 3.38 -1.68
CA ALA A 236 10.61 3.66 -2.89
C ALA A 236 11.21 2.39 -3.50
N MET A 237 11.79 1.52 -2.68
CA MET A 237 12.38 0.25 -3.10
C MET A 237 11.34 -0.72 -3.68
N THR A 238 10.16 -0.77 -3.06
CA THR A 238 9.02 -1.54 -3.59
C THR A 238 8.63 -1.05 -4.98
N LEU A 239 8.40 0.25 -5.15
CA LEU A 239 7.97 0.82 -6.43
C LEU A 239 9.03 0.64 -7.53
N ALA A 240 10.30 0.88 -7.22
CA ALA A 240 11.40 0.78 -8.18
C ALA A 240 11.67 -0.66 -8.64
N ARG A 241 11.60 -1.63 -7.72
CA ARG A 241 11.91 -3.04 -8.03
C ARG A 241 10.70 -3.81 -8.58
N GLU A 242 9.52 -3.64 -8.00
CA GLU A 242 8.33 -4.41 -8.40
C GLU A 242 7.58 -3.80 -9.58
N LYS A 243 7.75 -2.50 -9.82
CA LYS A 243 7.12 -1.75 -10.93
C LYS A 243 5.60 -2.00 -11.06
N PRO A 244 4.82 -1.95 -9.96
CA PRO A 244 3.39 -2.28 -9.98
C PRO A 244 2.58 -1.42 -10.96
N GLN A 245 2.98 -0.18 -11.24
CA GLN A 245 2.35 0.71 -12.22
C GLN A 245 2.26 0.12 -13.63
N LYS A 246 3.16 -0.81 -14.00
CA LYS A 246 3.08 -1.49 -15.30
C LYS A 246 1.92 -2.47 -15.40
N LEU A 247 1.30 -2.83 -14.28
CA LEU A 247 0.26 -3.84 -14.21
C LEU A 247 -1.16 -3.26 -14.39
N GLY A 248 -1.37 -1.96 -14.21
CA GLY A 248 -2.69 -1.34 -14.22
C GLY A 248 -3.50 -1.62 -15.48
N LEU A 249 -2.98 -1.22 -16.64
CA LEU A 249 -3.65 -1.41 -17.94
C LEU A 249 -3.78 -2.88 -18.33
N VAL A 250 -2.74 -3.70 -18.14
CA VAL A 250 -2.78 -5.11 -18.55
C VAL A 250 -3.75 -5.93 -17.69
N ARG A 251 -3.86 -5.63 -16.39
CA ARG A 251 -4.84 -6.25 -15.49
C ARG A 251 -6.27 -5.80 -15.75
N LEU A 252 -6.47 -4.63 -16.35
CA LEU A 252 -7.76 -4.21 -16.89
C LEU A 252 -8.11 -5.03 -18.14
N LEU A 253 -7.20 -5.12 -19.10
CA LEU A 253 -7.49 -5.76 -20.41
C LEU A 253 -7.55 -7.29 -20.35
N ARG A 254 -6.76 -7.93 -19.48
CA ARG A 254 -6.63 -9.39 -19.37
C ARG A 254 -6.81 -9.88 -17.93
N PRO A 255 -7.96 -9.59 -17.28
CA PRO A 255 -8.13 -9.79 -15.85
C PRO A 255 -7.94 -11.24 -15.39
N GLN A 256 -8.36 -12.22 -16.20
CA GLN A 256 -8.23 -13.64 -15.87
C GLN A 256 -6.78 -14.12 -15.74
N GLU A 257 -5.86 -13.59 -16.56
CA GLU A 257 -4.42 -13.92 -16.49
C GLU A 257 -3.79 -13.47 -15.16
N TYR A 258 -4.45 -12.56 -14.44
CA TYR A 258 -3.99 -12.00 -13.18
C TYR A 258 -4.92 -12.30 -12.01
N ALA A 259 -5.82 -13.28 -12.13
CA ALA A 259 -6.76 -13.63 -11.05
C ALA A 259 -6.04 -13.99 -9.73
N SER A 260 -4.83 -14.57 -9.78
CA SER A 260 -4.00 -14.85 -8.59
C SER A 260 -3.51 -13.60 -7.84
N THR A 261 -3.74 -12.42 -8.39
CA THR A 261 -3.33 -11.13 -7.80
C THR A 261 -4.43 -10.46 -6.99
N PHE A 262 -5.62 -11.06 -6.93
CA PHE A 262 -6.61 -10.78 -5.89
C PHE A 262 -5.98 -11.07 -4.53
N ARG A 263 -5.90 -10.04 -3.67
CA ARG A 263 -5.48 -10.22 -2.27
C ARG A 263 -5.75 -9.01 -1.39
N VAL A 264 -6.07 -9.28 -0.14
CA VAL A 264 -5.78 -8.34 0.95
C VAL A 264 -4.38 -8.63 1.48
N ALA A 265 -3.54 -7.60 1.57
CA ALA A 265 -2.19 -7.75 2.10
C ALA A 265 -1.80 -6.63 3.05
N ARG A 266 -1.02 -7.01 4.06
CA ARG A 266 -0.54 -6.14 5.13
C ARG A 266 0.76 -5.46 4.71
N LEU A 267 0.92 -4.17 5.01
CA LEU A 267 2.17 -3.43 4.80
C LEU A 267 3.11 -3.45 6.02
N GLU A 268 2.66 -4.04 7.13
CA GLU A 268 3.41 -4.14 8.38
C GLU A 268 2.97 -5.37 9.20
N PRO A 269 3.79 -5.83 10.16
CA PRO A 269 3.40 -6.84 11.14
C PRO A 269 2.12 -6.42 11.88
N TYR A 270 1.15 -7.34 11.99
CA TYR A 270 -0.15 -7.04 12.57
C TYR A 270 -0.06 -6.62 14.05
N LYS A 271 -0.79 -5.56 14.41
CA LYS A 271 -0.93 -5.06 15.78
C LYS A 271 -2.41 -4.96 16.18
N PRO A 272 -2.92 -5.79 17.11
CA PRO A 272 -4.35 -5.80 17.43
C PRO A 272 -4.85 -4.53 18.10
N ASN A 273 -3.95 -3.75 18.72
CA ASN A 273 -4.27 -2.47 19.34
C ASN A 273 -4.34 -1.29 18.35
N LYS A 274 -4.04 -1.51 17.05
CA LYS A 274 -4.15 -0.48 16.01
C LYS A 274 -5.36 -0.75 15.11
N SER A 275 -6.06 0.32 14.72
CA SER A 275 -7.10 0.21 13.69
C SER A 275 -6.46 -0.04 12.32
N VAL A 276 -7.04 -0.96 11.56
CA VAL A 276 -6.67 -1.17 10.16
C VAL A 276 -7.29 -0.07 9.30
N VAL A 277 -6.48 0.54 8.43
CA VAL A 277 -6.93 1.32 7.28
C VAL A 277 -6.71 0.46 6.04
N LEU A 278 -7.80 0.00 5.43
CA LEU A 278 -7.76 -0.76 4.19
C LEU A 278 -7.94 0.18 3.01
N VAL A 279 -6.90 0.31 2.18
CA VAL A 279 -6.92 1.14 0.98
C VAL A 279 -7.27 0.32 -0.26
N ILE A 280 -8.20 0.82 -1.08
CA ILE A 280 -8.79 0.09 -2.21
C ILE A 280 -8.69 0.93 -3.48
N HIS A 281 -7.80 0.53 -4.40
CA HIS A 281 -7.51 1.28 -5.63
C HIS A 281 -8.66 1.23 -6.65
N GLY A 282 -8.63 2.14 -7.63
CA GLY A 282 -9.62 2.26 -8.71
C GLY A 282 -9.34 1.43 -9.96
N LEU A 283 -10.07 1.76 -11.03
CA LEU A 283 -9.93 1.20 -12.37
C LEU A 283 -8.58 1.56 -12.97
N MET A 284 -7.94 0.62 -13.68
CA MET A 284 -6.61 0.80 -14.31
C MET A 284 -5.46 1.12 -13.34
N ASP A 285 -5.72 1.15 -12.04
CA ASP A 285 -4.74 1.43 -11.00
C ASP A 285 -4.20 0.17 -10.31
N THR A 286 -3.26 0.37 -9.39
CA THR A 286 -2.71 -0.64 -8.49
C THR A 286 -2.56 -0.06 -7.09
N PRO A 287 -2.22 -0.87 -6.05
CA PRO A 287 -1.94 -0.35 -4.71
C PRO A 287 -0.85 0.75 -4.67
N ALA A 288 -0.03 0.89 -5.71
CA ALA A 288 0.98 1.94 -5.82
C ALA A 288 0.41 3.37 -5.70
N THR A 289 -0.85 3.59 -6.11
CA THR A 289 -1.51 4.90 -6.06
C THR A 289 -1.58 5.47 -4.62
N TRP A 290 -1.54 4.59 -3.62
CA TRP A 290 -1.61 4.96 -2.21
C TRP A 290 -0.26 5.31 -1.59
N VAL A 291 0.86 5.13 -2.30
CA VAL A 291 2.19 5.35 -1.73
C VAL A 291 2.38 6.79 -1.23
N PRO A 292 2.01 7.86 -1.96
CA PRO A 292 2.16 9.22 -1.46
C PRO A 292 1.36 9.47 -0.18
N LEU A 293 0.08 9.05 -0.17
CA LEU A 293 -0.79 9.15 0.99
C LEU A 293 -0.21 8.38 2.19
N ILE A 294 0.22 7.14 2.01
CA ILE A 294 0.78 6.33 3.11
C ILE A 294 2.11 6.91 3.61
N ASN A 295 2.94 7.44 2.72
CA ASN A 295 4.20 8.08 3.08
C ASN A 295 3.96 9.31 3.93
N ASP A 296 3.03 10.18 3.51
CA ASP A 296 2.61 11.37 4.25
C ASP A 296 1.99 11.02 5.61
N LEU A 297 1.01 10.11 5.64
CA LEU A 297 0.36 9.66 6.88
C LEU A 297 1.35 9.05 7.88
N ARG A 298 2.40 8.37 7.40
CA ARG A 298 3.47 7.83 8.25
C ARG A 298 4.39 8.89 8.83
N SER A 299 4.34 10.14 8.38
CA SER A 299 5.08 11.25 9.00
C SER A 299 4.51 11.64 10.37
N ASP A 300 3.19 11.48 10.58
CA ASP A 300 2.51 11.83 11.83
C ASP A 300 2.58 10.69 12.87
N LYS A 301 3.04 11.05 14.07
CA LYS A 301 3.25 10.14 15.19
C LYS A 301 1.94 9.57 15.76
N GLU A 302 0.88 10.35 15.80
CA GLU A 302 -0.43 9.88 16.29
C GLU A 302 -1.04 8.89 15.30
N ILE A 303 -0.86 9.12 13.99
CA ILE A 303 -1.29 8.16 12.98
C ILE A 303 -0.55 6.84 13.14
N ARG A 304 0.80 6.87 13.22
CA ARG A 304 1.61 5.64 13.44
C ARG A 304 1.21 4.88 14.70
N ARG A 305 0.86 5.59 15.78
CA ARG A 305 0.44 4.95 17.05
C ARG A 305 -0.91 4.24 16.95
N ASN A 306 -1.84 4.78 16.16
CA ASN A 306 -3.24 4.34 16.18
C ASN A 306 -3.66 3.50 14.98
N TYR A 307 -2.94 3.61 13.86
CA TYR A 307 -3.33 3.02 12.58
C TYR A 307 -2.24 2.13 11.99
N GLN A 308 -2.69 1.12 11.25
CA GLN A 308 -1.86 0.25 10.42
C GLN A 308 -2.51 0.09 9.04
N PHE A 309 -1.71 -0.13 8.00
CA PHE A 309 -2.21 -0.08 6.61
C PHE A 309 -2.23 -1.44 5.93
N TRP A 310 -3.38 -1.80 5.39
CA TRP A 310 -3.58 -2.94 4.49
C TRP A 310 -4.00 -2.41 3.11
N PHE A 311 -3.75 -3.17 2.05
CA PHE A 311 -4.25 -2.85 0.72
C PHE A 311 -5.03 -4.01 0.13
N TYR A 312 -6.00 -3.70 -0.72
CA TYR A 312 -6.62 -4.66 -1.60
C TYR A 312 -6.05 -4.50 -3.02
N SER A 313 -5.40 -5.55 -3.52
CA SER A 313 -4.96 -5.66 -4.92
C SER A 313 -5.97 -6.53 -5.66
N TYR A 314 -6.39 -6.08 -6.84
CA TYR A 314 -7.25 -6.86 -7.71
C TYR A 314 -7.07 -6.48 -9.19
N PRO A 315 -7.33 -7.40 -10.14
CA PRO A 315 -7.41 -7.04 -11.54
C PRO A 315 -8.67 -6.21 -11.79
N SER A 316 -8.49 -4.94 -12.12
CA SER A 316 -9.61 -3.99 -12.21
C SER A 316 -10.48 -4.15 -13.46
N GLY A 317 -10.24 -5.16 -14.31
CA GLY A 317 -11.13 -5.54 -15.42
C GLY A 317 -12.38 -6.33 -14.98
N TYR A 318 -12.36 -6.91 -13.77
CA TYR A 318 -13.54 -7.58 -13.21
C TYR A 318 -14.62 -6.55 -12.82
N PRO A 319 -15.92 -6.88 -12.99
CA PRO A 319 -17.02 -6.10 -12.41
C PRO A 319 -16.81 -5.86 -10.92
N TYR A 320 -17.04 -4.63 -10.46
CA TYR A 320 -16.78 -4.31 -9.07
C TYR A 320 -17.62 -5.13 -8.06
N PRO A 321 -18.85 -5.63 -8.36
CA PRO A 321 -19.55 -6.54 -7.45
C PRO A 321 -18.82 -7.87 -7.26
N TYR A 322 -18.19 -8.39 -8.32
CA TYR A 322 -17.36 -9.59 -8.25
C TYR A 322 -16.07 -9.33 -7.45
N SER A 323 -15.38 -8.21 -7.73
CA SER A 323 -14.22 -7.82 -6.92
C SER A 323 -14.59 -7.65 -5.44
N ALA A 324 -15.76 -7.08 -5.14
CA ALA A 324 -16.23 -6.96 -3.77
C ALA A 324 -16.53 -8.31 -3.10
N LEU A 325 -17.08 -9.29 -3.84
CA LEU A 325 -17.26 -10.65 -3.36
C LEU A 325 -15.93 -11.27 -2.96
N ILE A 326 -14.91 -11.18 -3.82
CA ILE A 326 -13.58 -11.72 -3.52
C ILE A 326 -12.96 -10.98 -2.33
N LEU A 327 -13.15 -9.65 -2.23
CA LEU A 327 -12.69 -8.89 -1.07
C LEU A 327 -13.36 -9.37 0.24
N ARG A 328 -14.66 -9.67 0.25
CA ARG A 328 -15.33 -10.24 1.42
C ARG A 328 -14.71 -11.58 1.83
N GLN A 329 -14.43 -12.45 0.87
CA GLN A 329 -13.77 -13.73 1.13
C GLN A 329 -12.35 -13.56 1.69
N GLU A 330 -11.58 -12.62 1.13
CA GLU A 330 -10.25 -12.27 1.62
C GLU A 330 -10.28 -11.71 3.05
N LEU A 331 -11.27 -10.88 3.36
CA LEU A 331 -11.49 -10.35 4.72
C LEU A 331 -11.86 -11.47 5.70
N ASP A 332 -12.76 -12.38 5.31
CA ASP A 332 -13.10 -13.56 6.13
C ASP A 332 -11.88 -14.44 6.42
N ALA A 333 -10.99 -14.59 5.44
CA ALA A 333 -9.77 -15.38 5.58
C ALA A 333 -8.73 -14.68 6.46
N ILE A 334 -8.47 -13.38 6.26
CA ILE A 334 -7.46 -12.65 7.01
C ILE A 334 -7.87 -12.46 8.47
N GLU A 335 -9.16 -12.24 8.76
CA GLU A 335 -9.66 -12.04 10.12
C GLU A 335 -9.59 -13.31 10.97
N LYS A 336 -9.65 -14.50 10.35
CA LYS A 336 -9.40 -15.77 11.06
C LYS A 336 -7.96 -15.84 11.61
N LYS A 337 -6.99 -15.27 10.88
CA LYS A 337 -5.57 -15.29 11.27
C LYS A 337 -5.16 -14.06 12.09
N PHE A 338 -5.74 -12.91 11.77
CA PHE A 338 -5.42 -11.61 12.34
C PHE A 338 -6.73 -10.92 12.79
N PRO A 339 -7.37 -11.42 13.86
CA PRO A 339 -8.67 -10.91 14.31
C PRO A 339 -8.57 -9.44 14.71
N LEU A 340 -9.46 -8.61 14.17
CA LEU A 340 -9.44 -7.16 14.36
C LEU A 340 -9.80 -6.77 15.81
N GLY A 341 -8.86 -6.17 16.53
CA GLY A 341 -9.12 -5.65 17.88
C GLY A 341 -9.87 -4.31 17.89
N ARG A 342 -9.97 -3.65 16.73
CA ARG A 342 -10.65 -2.36 16.55
C ARG A 342 -11.34 -2.33 15.19
N LYS A 343 -12.45 -1.60 15.09
CA LYS A 343 -13.14 -1.40 13.80
C LYS A 343 -12.18 -0.85 12.73
N MET A 344 -12.30 -1.38 11.53
CA MET A 344 -11.53 -1.02 10.33
C MET A 344 -12.07 0.28 9.72
N MET A 345 -11.20 1.03 9.06
CA MET A 345 -11.57 2.11 8.15
C MET A 345 -11.27 1.71 6.70
N LEU A 346 -12.21 1.99 5.80
CA LEU A 346 -11.95 1.86 4.36
C LEU A 346 -11.59 3.22 3.76
N VAL A 347 -10.64 3.22 2.82
CA VAL A 347 -10.36 4.36 1.94
C VAL A 347 -10.41 3.85 0.51
N GLY A 348 -11.46 4.23 -0.21
CA GLY A 348 -11.70 3.76 -1.57
C GLY A 348 -11.55 4.89 -2.58
N HIS A 349 -10.73 4.69 -3.60
CA HIS A 349 -10.59 5.64 -4.71
C HIS A 349 -11.33 5.15 -5.95
N SER A 350 -12.09 6.04 -6.59
CA SER A 350 -12.79 5.75 -7.85
C SER A 350 -13.62 4.46 -7.72
N MET A 351 -13.45 3.48 -8.62
CA MET A 351 -14.12 2.18 -8.53
C MET A 351 -13.89 1.45 -7.19
N GLY A 352 -12.75 1.67 -6.53
CA GLY A 352 -12.47 1.13 -5.19
C GLY A 352 -13.41 1.69 -4.11
N GLY A 353 -13.93 2.90 -4.30
CA GLY A 353 -15.02 3.43 -3.48
C GLY A 353 -16.35 2.74 -3.77
N CYS A 354 -16.65 2.39 -5.01
CA CYS A 354 -17.84 1.59 -5.34
C CYS A 354 -17.77 0.20 -4.68
N ILE A 355 -16.60 -0.45 -4.70
CA ILE A 355 -16.34 -1.68 -3.95
C ILE A 355 -16.57 -1.46 -2.45
N SER A 356 -15.99 -0.40 -1.89
CA SER A 356 -16.13 -0.08 -0.46
C SER A 356 -17.60 0.11 -0.05
N ARG A 357 -18.42 0.75 -0.89
CA ARG A 357 -19.85 0.95 -0.65
C ARG A 357 -20.59 -0.38 -0.51
N THR A 358 -20.24 -1.40 -1.29
CA THR A 358 -20.90 -2.72 -1.19
C THR A 358 -20.66 -3.42 0.16
N LEU A 359 -19.58 -3.07 0.87
CA LEU A 359 -19.25 -3.65 2.18
C LEU A 359 -20.03 -2.98 3.33
N ILE A 360 -20.74 -1.89 3.06
CA ILE A 360 -21.49 -1.11 4.04
C ILE A 360 -22.97 -0.94 3.64
N THR A 361 -23.49 -1.84 2.80
CA THR A 361 -24.86 -1.77 2.26
C THR A 361 -25.57 -3.10 2.50
N ASP A 362 -26.78 -3.04 3.05
CA ASP A 362 -27.67 -4.19 3.19
C ASP A 362 -28.73 -4.16 2.09
N THR A 363 -28.64 -5.05 1.11
CA THR A 363 -29.56 -5.03 -0.03
C THR A 363 -30.81 -5.87 0.21
N GLY A 364 -30.73 -6.87 1.09
CA GLY A 364 -31.65 -8.01 1.06
C GLY A 364 -31.79 -8.53 -0.37
N ASN A 365 -33.02 -8.86 -0.78
CA ASN A 365 -33.30 -9.36 -2.13
C ASN A 365 -33.52 -8.24 -3.17
N LYS A 366 -33.37 -6.95 -2.82
CA LYS A 366 -33.75 -5.84 -3.72
C LYS A 366 -33.01 -5.86 -5.06
N LEU A 367 -31.68 -6.03 -5.05
CA LEU A 367 -30.89 -6.07 -6.28
C LEU A 367 -31.19 -7.32 -7.12
N TRP A 368 -31.50 -8.43 -6.45
CA TRP A 368 -31.88 -9.67 -7.11
C TRP A 368 -33.24 -9.53 -7.81
N ILE A 369 -34.26 -9.04 -7.10
CA ILE A 369 -35.60 -8.82 -7.64
C ILE A 369 -35.55 -7.81 -8.79
N GLU A 370 -34.76 -6.74 -8.68
CA GLU A 370 -34.57 -5.82 -9.80
C GLU A 370 -33.97 -6.54 -11.02
N ALA A 371 -33.02 -7.46 -10.84
CA ALA A 371 -32.38 -8.18 -11.94
C ALA A 371 -33.29 -9.24 -12.59
N PHE A 372 -34.05 -9.99 -11.79
CA PHE A 372 -34.75 -11.21 -12.23
C PHE A 372 -36.29 -11.15 -12.11
N GLY A 373 -36.85 -10.10 -11.53
CA GLY A 373 -38.30 -9.90 -11.33
C GLY A 373 -38.91 -10.68 -10.16
N LYS A 374 -38.18 -11.64 -9.58
CA LYS A 374 -38.63 -12.55 -8.51
C LYS A 374 -37.49 -12.82 -7.50
N PRO A 375 -37.78 -13.28 -6.27
CA PRO A 375 -36.74 -13.53 -5.27
C PRO A 375 -35.84 -14.72 -5.66
N PRO A 376 -34.66 -14.87 -5.00
CA PRO A 376 -33.72 -15.96 -5.29
C PRO A 376 -34.39 -17.32 -5.24
N GLU A 377 -35.21 -17.59 -4.24
CA GLU A 377 -35.86 -18.88 -4.00
C GLU A 377 -36.72 -19.33 -5.19
N GLU A 378 -37.36 -18.38 -5.89
CA GLU A 378 -38.22 -18.61 -7.05
C GLU A 378 -37.48 -18.48 -8.39
N THR A 379 -36.20 -18.12 -8.37
CA THR A 379 -35.37 -17.99 -9.57
C THR A 379 -34.73 -19.32 -9.92
N GLU A 380 -35.17 -19.89 -11.04
CA GLU A 380 -34.61 -21.10 -11.63
C GLU A 380 -33.28 -20.77 -12.33
N MET A 381 -32.19 -21.37 -11.83
CA MET A 381 -30.87 -21.31 -12.45
C MET A 381 -29.95 -22.39 -11.83
N PRO A 382 -28.86 -22.78 -12.53
CA PRO A 382 -27.84 -23.68 -11.98
C PRO A 382 -27.33 -23.22 -10.60
N ALA A 383 -27.19 -24.17 -9.67
CA ALA A 383 -26.88 -23.89 -8.27
C ALA A 383 -25.56 -23.11 -8.07
N GLU A 384 -24.51 -23.42 -8.84
CA GLU A 384 -23.23 -22.70 -8.75
C GLU A 384 -23.38 -21.23 -9.18
N SER A 385 -24.06 -20.99 -10.32
CA SER A 385 -24.33 -19.65 -10.82
C SER A 385 -25.20 -18.86 -9.83
N LYS A 386 -26.22 -19.51 -9.26
CA LYS A 386 -27.10 -18.93 -8.23
C LYS A 386 -26.30 -18.47 -7.04
N HIS A 387 -25.53 -19.37 -6.46
CA HIS A 387 -24.76 -19.11 -5.26
C HIS A 387 -23.76 -17.97 -5.44
N LEU A 388 -23.07 -17.93 -6.58
CA LEU A 388 -22.14 -16.86 -6.87
C LEU A 388 -22.83 -15.51 -7.04
N LEU A 389 -23.99 -15.47 -7.72
CA LEU A 389 -24.78 -14.25 -7.87
C LEU A 389 -25.32 -13.78 -6.51
N GLU A 390 -25.83 -14.69 -5.68
CA GLU A 390 -26.31 -14.38 -4.33
C GLU A 390 -25.20 -13.69 -3.54
N GLN A 391 -24.01 -14.30 -3.50
CA GLN A 391 -22.86 -13.69 -2.82
C GLN A 391 -22.44 -12.34 -3.41
N ALA A 392 -22.68 -12.10 -4.71
CA ALA A 392 -22.23 -10.89 -5.41
C ALA A 392 -23.20 -9.71 -5.22
N ILE A 393 -24.52 -9.96 -5.14
CA ILE A 393 -25.54 -8.89 -5.15
C ILE A 393 -26.50 -8.92 -3.96
N ILE A 394 -26.56 -9.98 -3.16
CA ILE A 394 -27.25 -10.00 -1.86
C ILE A 394 -26.22 -9.61 -0.81
N LEU A 395 -26.08 -8.30 -0.63
CA LEU A 395 -25.08 -7.70 0.23
C LEU A 395 -25.58 -7.58 1.66
N LYS A 396 -24.68 -7.86 2.59
CA LYS A 396 -24.79 -7.52 4.00
C LYS A 396 -23.59 -6.66 4.36
N HIS A 397 -23.83 -5.61 5.16
CA HIS A 397 -22.74 -4.81 5.66
C HIS A 397 -21.82 -5.65 6.56
N ARG A 398 -20.54 -5.29 6.54
CA ARG A 398 -19.50 -5.94 7.33
C ARG A 398 -19.40 -5.27 8.70
N PRO A 399 -19.70 -5.96 9.81
CA PRO A 399 -19.79 -5.33 11.13
C PRO A 399 -18.46 -4.74 11.57
N GLU A 400 -17.33 -5.31 11.18
CA GLU A 400 -15.99 -4.84 11.53
C GLU A 400 -15.62 -3.50 10.88
N ILE A 401 -16.35 -3.05 9.86
CA ILE A 401 -16.13 -1.75 9.23
C ILE A 401 -16.79 -0.66 10.08
N GLY A 402 -15.96 0.25 10.58
CA GLY A 402 -16.43 1.36 11.40
C GLY A 402 -16.68 2.64 10.62
N ARG A 403 -15.94 2.91 9.54
CA ARG A 403 -15.97 4.18 8.79
C ARG A 403 -15.45 4.01 7.36
N VAL A 404 -15.87 4.90 6.45
CA VAL A 404 -15.39 4.90 5.05
C VAL A 404 -15.04 6.31 4.56
N ILE A 405 -13.94 6.44 3.83
CA ILE A 405 -13.59 7.65 3.06
C ILE A 405 -13.69 7.31 1.57
N PHE A 406 -14.58 7.98 0.87
CA PHE A 406 -14.75 7.87 -0.58
C PHE A 406 -13.95 8.99 -1.27
N MET A 407 -13.00 8.62 -2.12
CA MET A 407 -12.18 9.57 -2.88
C MET A 407 -12.52 9.48 -4.37
N SER A 408 -13.02 10.56 -4.97
CA SER A 408 -13.41 10.62 -6.39
C SER A 408 -14.27 9.43 -6.85
N THR A 409 -15.19 8.97 -6.00
CA THR A 409 -15.94 7.72 -6.25
C THR A 409 -17.15 7.99 -7.15
N PRO A 410 -17.34 7.28 -8.28
CA PRO A 410 -18.51 7.46 -9.14
C PRO A 410 -19.70 6.64 -8.61
N HIS A 411 -20.30 7.05 -7.49
CA HIS A 411 -21.39 6.28 -6.87
C HIS A 411 -22.54 6.03 -7.85
N ARG A 412 -22.87 7.03 -8.68
CA ARG A 412 -23.94 6.97 -9.68
C ARG A 412 -23.41 6.81 -11.13
N GLY A 413 -22.17 6.35 -11.29
CA GLY A 413 -21.51 6.14 -12.58
C GLY A 413 -20.87 7.40 -13.19
N SER A 414 -20.25 7.30 -14.36
CA SER A 414 -19.63 8.43 -15.05
C SER A 414 -19.86 8.39 -16.56
N ASP A 415 -20.16 9.54 -17.16
CA ASP A 415 -20.34 9.69 -18.61
C ASP A 415 -19.04 9.49 -19.40
N LEU A 416 -17.87 9.55 -18.77
CA LEU A 416 -16.62 9.17 -19.46
C LEU A 416 -16.59 7.67 -19.80
N ALA A 417 -17.34 6.83 -19.06
CA ALA A 417 -17.59 5.43 -19.42
C ALA A 417 -18.50 5.30 -20.66
N SER A 418 -19.24 6.37 -21.03
CA SER A 418 -20.19 6.40 -22.14
C SER A 418 -19.62 7.00 -23.45
N ASN A 419 -18.53 7.78 -23.37
CA ASN A 419 -17.84 8.33 -24.54
C ASN A 419 -17.03 7.28 -25.31
N TRP A 420 -16.82 7.50 -26.62
CA TRP A 420 -16.27 6.54 -27.58
C TRP A 420 -14.95 5.86 -27.18
N ILE A 421 -14.09 6.55 -26.40
CA ILE A 421 -12.82 6.01 -25.86
C ILE A 421 -13.08 4.94 -24.77
N GLY A 422 -14.07 5.15 -23.89
CA GLY A 422 -14.49 4.19 -22.86
C GLY A 422 -15.19 2.96 -23.45
N ARG A 423 -16.02 3.15 -24.49
CA ARG A 423 -16.65 2.04 -25.23
C ARG A 423 -15.64 1.14 -25.93
N ILE A 424 -14.63 1.70 -26.61
CA ILE A 424 -13.55 0.91 -27.23
C ILE A 424 -12.72 0.19 -26.17
N GLY A 425 -12.38 0.86 -25.06
CA GLY A 425 -11.69 0.25 -23.93
C GLY A 425 -12.45 -0.94 -23.32
N SER A 426 -13.77 -0.81 -23.14
CA SER A 426 -14.63 -1.89 -22.59
C SER A 426 -14.66 -3.14 -23.48
N MET A 427 -14.62 -2.99 -24.82
CA MET A 427 -14.62 -4.13 -25.75
C MET A 427 -13.30 -4.90 -25.75
N LEU A 428 -12.20 -4.25 -25.37
CA LEU A 428 -10.87 -4.86 -25.31
C LEU A 428 -10.62 -5.62 -24.00
N VAL A 429 -11.49 -5.45 -22.99
CA VAL A 429 -11.44 -6.22 -21.75
C VAL A 429 -11.91 -7.65 -22.02
N LYS A 430 -10.98 -8.61 -21.94
CA LYS A 430 -11.30 -10.03 -22.06
C LYS A 430 -12.14 -10.46 -20.87
N THR A 431 -13.36 -10.93 -21.14
CA THR A 431 -14.26 -11.44 -20.10
C THR A 431 -13.74 -12.79 -19.59
N PRO A 432 -13.52 -12.95 -18.26
CA PRO A 432 -13.11 -14.22 -17.68
C PRO A 432 -14.09 -15.35 -17.98
N SER A 433 -13.59 -16.56 -18.26
CA SER A 433 -14.42 -17.70 -18.66
C SER A 433 -15.57 -18.00 -17.69
N LYS A 434 -15.31 -17.96 -16.36
CA LYS A 434 -16.33 -18.14 -15.33
C LYS A 434 -17.49 -17.13 -15.44
N LEU A 435 -17.18 -15.88 -15.81
CA LEU A 435 -18.19 -14.82 -16.00
C LEU A 435 -19.00 -14.98 -17.29
N ILE A 436 -18.43 -15.63 -18.32
CA ILE A 436 -19.17 -15.93 -19.57
C ILE A 436 -20.31 -16.91 -19.26
N THR A 437 -20.02 -18.00 -18.55
CA THR A 437 -21.01 -19.01 -18.17
C THR A 437 -22.15 -18.41 -17.34
N ILE A 438 -21.82 -17.52 -16.39
CA ILE A 438 -22.83 -16.82 -15.59
C ILE A 438 -23.67 -15.89 -16.45
N GLY A 439 -23.07 -15.19 -17.42
CA GLY A 439 -23.82 -14.34 -18.35
C GLY A 439 -24.83 -15.11 -19.19
N GLN A 440 -24.48 -16.33 -19.63
CA GLN A 440 -25.42 -17.23 -20.29
C GLN A 440 -26.56 -17.61 -19.36
N THR A 441 -26.23 -18.02 -18.12
CA THR A 441 -27.23 -18.36 -17.10
C THR A 441 -28.19 -17.20 -16.80
N ILE A 442 -27.69 -15.97 -16.63
CA ILE A 442 -28.53 -14.79 -16.37
C ILE A 442 -29.49 -14.56 -17.54
N ARG A 443 -29.01 -14.71 -18.78
CA ARG A 443 -29.84 -14.50 -19.97
C ARG A 443 -30.96 -15.54 -20.07
N GLU A 444 -30.70 -16.78 -19.69
CA GLU A 444 -31.68 -17.86 -19.67
C GLU A 444 -32.71 -17.69 -18.54
N ALA A 445 -32.28 -17.19 -17.38
CA ALA A 445 -33.13 -16.98 -16.21
C ALA A 445 -33.89 -15.64 -16.20
N ALA A 446 -33.53 -14.70 -17.09
CA ALA A 446 -34.19 -13.39 -17.19
C ALA A 446 -35.58 -13.53 -17.81
N THR A 447 -36.56 -12.78 -17.30
CA THR A 447 -37.90 -12.72 -17.87
C THR A 447 -37.85 -12.20 -19.32
N PRO A 448 -38.63 -12.78 -20.25
CA PRO A 448 -38.75 -12.30 -21.63
C PRO A 448 -39.60 -11.02 -21.68
N ASP A 449 -39.12 -9.95 -21.05
CA ASP A 449 -39.70 -8.62 -21.17
C ASP A 449 -39.11 -7.93 -22.41
N PRO A 450 -39.92 -7.48 -23.39
CA PRO A 450 -39.46 -6.71 -24.56
C PRO A 450 -38.77 -5.38 -24.20
N ALA A 451 -39.00 -4.85 -23.00
CA ALA A 451 -38.28 -3.69 -22.45
C ALA A 451 -36.93 -4.08 -21.80
N ALA A 452 -36.67 -5.36 -21.60
CA ALA A 452 -35.37 -5.84 -21.13
C ALA A 452 -34.36 -5.82 -22.28
N LEU A 453 -33.43 -4.87 -22.21
CA LEU A 453 -32.25 -4.80 -23.06
C LEU A 453 -31.51 -6.14 -23.00
N GLN A 454 -31.54 -6.91 -24.09
CA GLN A 454 -30.77 -8.16 -24.19
C GLN A 454 -29.29 -7.85 -23.97
N LEU A 455 -28.73 -8.32 -22.87
CA LEU A 455 -27.31 -8.20 -22.55
C LEU A 455 -26.50 -8.97 -23.62
N LYS A 456 -25.85 -8.25 -24.54
CA LYS A 456 -24.97 -8.85 -25.57
C LYS A 456 -23.76 -9.59 -24.98
N ARG A 457 -23.32 -9.22 -23.77
CA ARG A 457 -22.23 -9.85 -23.00
C ARG A 457 -22.39 -9.57 -21.51
N PHE A 458 -21.80 -10.40 -20.65
CA PHE A 458 -21.72 -10.13 -19.21
C PHE A 458 -20.95 -8.82 -18.96
N PRO A 459 -21.39 -7.97 -18.00
CA PRO A 459 -20.72 -6.69 -17.74
C PRO A 459 -19.27 -6.91 -17.29
N ASN A 460 -18.39 -5.98 -17.65
CA ASN A 460 -17.06 -5.81 -17.06
C ASN A 460 -17.04 -4.59 -16.11
N SER A 461 -15.88 -4.23 -15.57
CA SER A 461 -15.74 -3.06 -14.69
C SER A 461 -16.26 -1.77 -15.30
N VAL A 462 -15.94 -1.49 -16.57
CA VAL A 462 -16.38 -0.27 -17.29
C VAL A 462 -17.90 -0.25 -17.43
N ASP A 463 -18.52 -1.39 -17.75
CA ASP A 463 -19.97 -1.49 -17.84
C ASP A 463 -20.62 -1.21 -16.48
N THR A 464 -20.03 -1.69 -15.38
CA THR A 464 -20.49 -1.39 -14.02
C THR A 464 -20.14 0.03 -13.55
N LEU A 465 -19.51 0.88 -14.35
CA LEU A 465 -19.29 2.29 -14.02
C LEU A 465 -20.15 3.23 -14.88
N ALA A 466 -20.97 2.68 -15.78
CA ALA A 466 -21.89 3.47 -16.59
C ALA A 466 -23.10 3.94 -15.76
N PRO A 467 -23.54 5.21 -15.89
CA PRO A 467 -24.68 5.75 -15.14
C PRO A 467 -26.00 5.01 -15.34
N ASN A 468 -26.19 4.43 -16.52
CA ASN A 468 -27.39 3.69 -16.90
C ASN A 468 -27.28 2.17 -16.64
N ASN A 469 -26.20 1.71 -16.02
CA ASN A 469 -26.07 0.31 -15.65
C ASN A 469 -27.13 -0.06 -14.61
N ARG A 470 -27.92 -1.11 -14.85
CA ARG A 470 -29.02 -1.52 -13.96
C ARG A 470 -28.55 -1.79 -12.51
N PHE A 471 -27.39 -2.42 -12.33
CA PHE A 471 -26.82 -2.63 -10.99
C PHE A 471 -26.52 -1.29 -10.30
N VAL A 472 -25.86 -0.37 -11.01
CA VAL A 472 -25.50 0.95 -10.48
C VAL A 472 -26.76 1.73 -10.10
N VAL A 473 -27.76 1.79 -10.97
CA VAL A 473 -29.04 2.46 -10.68
C VAL A 473 -29.71 1.84 -9.45
N ALA A 474 -29.77 0.50 -9.40
CA ALA A 474 -30.44 -0.22 -8.32
C ALA A 474 -29.75 -0.07 -6.96
N ILE A 475 -28.42 -0.21 -6.89
CA ILE A 475 -27.69 -0.07 -5.63
C ILE A 475 -27.79 1.36 -5.09
N ASN A 476 -27.90 2.38 -5.93
CA ASN A 476 -28.13 3.77 -5.47
C ASN A 476 -29.50 4.02 -4.84
N LYS A 477 -30.49 3.13 -5.06
CA LYS A 477 -31.78 3.16 -4.34
C LYS A 477 -31.68 2.52 -2.95
N VAL A 478 -30.57 1.86 -2.63
CA VAL A 478 -30.34 1.23 -1.32
C VAL A 478 -29.49 2.17 -0.46
N PRO A 479 -29.96 2.56 0.75
CA PRO A 479 -29.19 3.41 1.64
C PRO A 479 -27.96 2.67 2.16
N ILE A 480 -26.90 3.44 2.46
CA ILE A 480 -25.78 2.94 3.26
C ILE A 480 -26.30 2.56 4.66
N ALA A 481 -25.76 1.48 5.23
CA ALA A 481 -26.19 0.94 6.52
C ALA A 481 -26.15 2.04 7.61
N PRO A 482 -27.23 2.22 8.40
CA PRO A 482 -27.27 3.19 9.48
C PRO A 482 -26.13 2.98 10.49
N GLY A 483 -25.60 4.08 11.02
CA GLY A 483 -24.55 4.03 12.06
C GLY A 483 -23.11 3.89 11.53
N ILE A 484 -22.89 3.68 10.23
CA ILE A 484 -21.55 3.71 9.61
C ILE A 484 -21.30 5.11 9.03
N PRO A 485 -20.52 5.99 9.69
CA PRO A 485 -20.19 7.30 9.14
C PRO A 485 -19.26 7.19 7.93
N TYR A 486 -19.49 8.05 6.94
CA TYR A 486 -18.66 8.14 5.75
C TYR A 486 -18.37 9.60 5.37
N TYR A 487 -17.30 9.77 4.60
CA TYR A 487 -16.75 11.06 4.18
C TYR A 487 -16.50 11.04 2.67
N THR A 488 -16.67 12.17 2.00
CA THR A 488 -16.42 12.30 0.56
C THR A 488 -15.29 13.30 0.30
N ILE A 489 -14.36 12.92 -0.57
CA ILE A 489 -13.30 13.79 -1.10
C ILE A 489 -13.44 13.79 -2.61
N LEU A 490 -13.87 14.90 -3.20
CA LEU A 490 -14.23 15.04 -4.61
C LEU A 490 -13.15 15.84 -5.30
N GLY A 491 -12.68 15.39 -6.46
CA GLY A 491 -11.81 16.23 -7.27
C GLY A 491 -12.62 17.29 -8.02
N ASP A 492 -12.09 18.50 -8.07
CA ASP A 492 -12.52 19.57 -8.96
C ASP A 492 -11.28 20.16 -9.64
N ARG A 493 -11.34 20.32 -10.97
CA ARG A 493 -10.26 20.93 -11.76
C ARG A 493 -10.21 22.46 -11.64
N GLY A 494 -10.94 23.05 -10.69
CA GLY A 494 -10.86 24.46 -10.34
C GLY A 494 -11.58 25.36 -11.33
N ARG A 495 -12.71 24.89 -11.88
CA ARG A 495 -13.53 25.69 -12.82
C ARG A 495 -14.45 26.68 -12.11
N GLY A 496 -14.63 26.54 -10.80
CA GLY A 496 -15.46 27.45 -10.00
C GLY A 496 -16.96 27.28 -10.25
N ASP A 497 -17.39 26.12 -10.77
CA ASP A 497 -18.74 25.84 -11.24
C ASP A 497 -19.48 24.76 -10.44
N THR A 498 -18.97 24.36 -9.26
CA THR A 498 -19.66 23.45 -8.33
C THR A 498 -21.08 23.97 -8.04
N PRO A 499 -22.14 23.13 -8.17
CA PRO A 499 -22.15 21.67 -8.23
C PRO A 499 -22.07 21.04 -9.64
N ASN A 500 -21.80 21.81 -10.69
CA ASN A 500 -21.59 21.30 -12.06
C ASN A 500 -20.12 20.90 -12.35
N SER A 501 -19.32 20.74 -11.30
CA SER A 501 -17.88 20.48 -11.40
C SER A 501 -17.56 19.01 -11.69
N SER A 502 -16.29 18.76 -12.08
CA SER A 502 -15.79 17.41 -12.32
C SER A 502 -14.27 17.34 -12.23
N ASP A 503 -13.78 16.23 -11.69
CA ASP A 503 -12.35 15.87 -11.68
C ASP A 503 -11.80 15.46 -13.07
N GLY A 504 -12.63 15.55 -14.11
CA GLY A 504 -12.33 15.17 -15.49
C GLY A 504 -12.72 13.74 -15.84
N VAL A 505 -13.05 12.92 -14.85
CA VAL A 505 -13.57 11.55 -15.02
C VAL A 505 -14.93 11.44 -14.33
N VAL A 506 -15.05 11.85 -13.08
CA VAL A 506 -16.27 11.73 -12.28
C VAL A 506 -16.86 13.13 -12.08
N PRO A 507 -18.13 13.35 -12.43
CA PRO A 507 -18.83 14.59 -12.14
C PRO A 507 -19.31 14.64 -10.69
N TYR A 508 -19.44 15.84 -10.14
CA TYR A 508 -19.87 16.09 -8.75
C TYR A 508 -21.18 15.36 -8.41
N TRP A 509 -22.20 15.40 -9.28
CA TRP A 509 -23.49 14.74 -9.03
C TRP A 509 -23.37 13.22 -8.79
N SER A 510 -22.30 12.59 -9.30
CA SER A 510 -22.06 11.17 -9.12
C SER A 510 -21.23 10.85 -7.88
N SER A 511 -20.32 11.74 -7.49
CA SER A 511 -19.44 11.55 -6.32
C SER A 511 -20.01 12.09 -5.02
N HIS A 512 -20.91 13.06 -5.08
CA HIS A 512 -21.58 13.65 -3.93
C HIS A 512 -22.54 12.67 -3.24
N LEU A 513 -22.58 12.70 -1.90
CA LEU A 513 -23.54 11.97 -1.08
C LEU A 513 -24.09 12.88 0.03
N ASP A 514 -25.39 13.18 0.00
CA ASP A 514 -26.02 14.17 0.91
C ASP A 514 -25.80 13.87 2.41
N ALA A 515 -25.78 12.58 2.77
CA ALA A 515 -25.64 12.15 4.16
C ALA A 515 -24.18 11.88 4.61
N ALA A 516 -23.19 12.33 3.83
CA ALA A 516 -21.79 12.30 4.24
C ALA A 516 -21.55 13.18 5.47
N ARG A 517 -20.69 12.72 6.39
CA ARG A 517 -20.33 13.47 7.61
C ARG A 517 -19.53 14.73 7.32
N SER A 518 -18.67 14.67 6.31
CA SER A 518 -18.07 15.84 5.68
C SER A 518 -17.79 15.56 4.23
N GLU A 519 -17.81 16.63 3.45
CA GLU A 519 -17.46 16.65 2.05
C GLU A 519 -16.33 17.66 1.83
N PHE A 520 -15.28 17.25 1.14
CA PHE A 520 -14.15 18.10 0.78
C PHE A 520 -13.95 18.10 -0.73
N ILE A 521 -13.96 19.29 -1.34
CA ILE A 521 -13.68 19.47 -2.76
C ILE A 521 -12.19 19.80 -2.92
N ALA A 522 -11.42 18.81 -3.36
CA ALA A 522 -9.99 18.92 -3.59
C ALA A 522 -9.71 19.53 -4.98
N PRO A 523 -8.80 20.52 -5.10
CA PRO A 523 -8.43 21.12 -6.37
C PRO A 523 -7.51 20.17 -7.16
N CYS A 524 -8.08 19.13 -7.75
CA CYS A 524 -7.38 18.12 -8.50
C CYS A 524 -8.20 17.52 -9.64
N ASN A 525 -7.49 16.87 -10.55
CA ASN A 525 -8.10 15.92 -11.46
C ASN A 525 -8.48 14.62 -10.72
N HIS A 526 -8.77 13.54 -11.44
CA HIS A 526 -9.18 12.25 -10.87
C HIS A 526 -8.11 11.57 -9.98
N SER A 527 -6.92 12.14 -9.81
CA SER A 527 -5.84 11.61 -8.97
C SER A 527 -5.88 12.14 -7.53
N SER A 528 -7.06 12.14 -6.89
CA SER A 528 -7.22 12.60 -5.51
C SER A 528 -6.30 11.92 -4.48
N PRO A 529 -5.93 10.63 -4.57
CA PRO A 529 -4.94 10.03 -3.66
C PRO A 529 -3.52 10.63 -3.74
N LEU A 530 -3.23 11.39 -4.81
CA LEU A 530 -1.94 12.04 -5.04
C LEU A 530 -1.98 13.55 -4.74
N ASN A 531 -3.15 14.12 -4.45
CA ASN A 531 -3.30 15.55 -4.20
C ASN A 531 -2.99 15.87 -2.73
N PRO A 532 -2.08 16.81 -2.42
CA PRO A 532 -1.72 17.14 -1.04
C PRO A 532 -2.89 17.57 -0.15
N GLN A 533 -3.89 18.30 -0.69
CA GLN A 533 -5.03 18.75 0.10
C GLN A 533 -6.00 17.60 0.39
N ALA A 534 -6.23 16.72 -0.58
CA ALA A 534 -6.98 15.49 -0.36
C ALA A 534 -6.31 14.57 0.68
N ILE A 535 -4.99 14.44 0.63
CA ILE A 535 -4.21 13.69 1.64
C ILE A 535 -4.36 14.34 3.02
N ALA A 536 -4.25 15.68 3.11
CA ALA A 536 -4.45 16.42 4.35
C ALA A 536 -5.86 16.21 4.94
N GLU A 537 -6.89 16.09 4.09
CA GLU A 537 -8.24 15.79 4.55
C GLU A 537 -8.37 14.35 5.10
N VAL A 538 -7.75 13.36 4.45
CA VAL A 538 -7.66 11.99 5.00
C VAL A 538 -6.95 12.02 6.36
N HIS A 539 -5.86 12.77 6.47
CA HIS A 539 -5.12 12.95 7.71
C HIS A 539 -6.00 13.56 8.81
N ARG A 540 -6.75 14.63 8.52
CA ARG A 540 -7.70 15.26 9.45
C ARG A 540 -8.77 14.27 9.92
N ILE A 541 -9.37 13.52 9.00
CA ILE A 541 -10.41 12.52 9.32
C ILE A 541 -9.83 11.43 10.23
N LEU A 542 -8.63 10.90 9.94
CA LEU A 542 -8.00 9.90 10.80
C LEU A 542 -7.73 10.44 12.21
N LYS A 543 -7.22 11.66 12.35
CA LYS A 543 -6.94 12.25 13.68
C LYS A 543 -8.21 12.53 14.49
N LEU A 544 -9.25 13.07 13.86
CA LEU A 544 -10.54 13.26 14.52
C LEU A 544 -11.07 11.95 15.10
N ASN A 545 -10.93 10.86 14.36
CA ASN A 545 -11.39 9.53 14.78
C ASN A 545 -10.51 8.89 15.86
N ALA A 546 -9.25 9.26 15.96
CA ALA A 546 -8.37 8.81 17.04
C ALA A 546 -8.68 9.50 18.37
N GLN A 547 -9.17 10.76 18.34
CA GLN A 547 -9.53 11.54 19.52
C GLN A 547 -10.92 11.23 20.07
N SER A 548 -11.85 10.74 19.24
CA SER A 548 -13.19 10.32 19.67
C SER A 548 -13.24 8.94 20.33
N ARG A 549 -12.09 8.42 20.78
CA ARG A 549 -11.90 7.11 21.41
C ARG A 549 -11.25 7.30 22.75
#